data_AF-A0A2T2VF52-F1
#
_entry.id   AF-A0A2T2VF52-F1
#
_cell.length_a   1.000
_cell.length_b   1.000
_cell.length_c   1.000
_cell.angle_alpha   90.00
_cell.angle_beta   90.00
_cell.angle_gamma   90.00
#
_symmetry.space_group_name_H-M   'P 1'
#
loop_
_entity.id
_entity.type
_entity.pdbx_description
1 polymer ?
#
loop_
_entity_poly.entity_id
_entity_poly.type
_entity_poly.pdbx_seq_one_letter_code
_entity_poly.pdbx_strand_id
1 'polypeptide(L)'
;MKYGRRKSGLPEAPDFSVVNDFRINWRHKQARKANPNSNFSADVNLGTATYDKNFSTESRKVLNNKLTSNISWRRSWRNLPISLNANLRHDQNLRTNRINVTFPQVNFSLDRIHPFQANVQTGEKKWYENISFNYRMDAQNKLSGFDSTFFRQKTLQNANYGIKHNIPIQTSFNLFDHINVNPSINYNERWYFKSIRKEWDPDTTYVTEGDSVVKVIPGQVRTDTVSGFEPARDFSTSISFKTKVYGMARFKKGLIRGFRHVMTPNLSFSYRPDFSNDVWGYYRQGCAEQS
;
A
#
# COMPACT_ATOMS: atom_id res chain seq x y z
N MET A 1 13.08 -21.54 18.95
CA MET A 1 13.91 -20.35 19.25
C MET A 1 15.28 -20.83 19.66
N LYS A 2 16.35 -20.18 19.23
CA LYS A 2 17.72 -20.46 19.64
C LYS A 2 18.29 -19.22 20.33
N TYR A 3 19.05 -19.43 21.39
CA TYR A 3 19.70 -18.38 22.16
C TYR A 3 21.17 -18.78 22.37
N GLY A 4 22.07 -17.81 22.25
CA GLY A 4 23.50 -18.01 22.42
C GLY A 4 24.08 -16.89 23.27
N ARG A 5 24.88 -17.26 24.28
CA ARG A 5 25.64 -16.32 25.10
C ARG A 5 27.11 -16.63 24.93
N ARG A 6 27.89 -15.66 24.44
CA ARG A 6 29.35 -15.77 24.31
C ARG A 6 30.00 -14.81 25.29
N LYS A 7 30.89 -15.33 26.12
CA LYS A 7 31.79 -14.52 26.96
C LYS A 7 33.18 -14.60 26.34
N SER A 8 33.84 -13.46 26.20
CA SER A 8 35.23 -13.37 25.76
C SER A 8 36.03 -12.66 26.85
N GLY A 9 37.22 -13.16 27.16
CA GLY A 9 38.05 -12.66 28.25
C GLY A 9 37.67 -13.21 29.63
N LEU A 10 38.51 -12.92 30.62
CA LEU A 10 38.24 -13.20 32.04
C LEU A 10 37.38 -12.07 32.63
N PRO A 11 36.47 -12.35 33.60
CA PRO A 11 35.62 -11.31 34.19
C PRO A 11 36.37 -10.10 34.77
N GLU A 12 37.61 -10.32 35.18
CA GLU A 12 38.49 -9.29 35.79
C GLU A 12 39.37 -8.57 34.76
N ALA A 13 39.37 -9.02 33.50
CA ALA A 13 40.19 -8.43 32.45
C ALA A 13 39.46 -7.25 31.76
N PRO A 14 40.17 -6.19 31.36
CA PRO A 14 39.57 -5.01 30.73
C PRO A 14 38.92 -5.29 29.36
N ASP A 15 39.23 -6.42 28.73
CA ASP A 15 38.66 -6.88 27.47
C ASP A 15 37.42 -7.80 27.63
N PHE A 16 36.93 -7.96 28.87
CA PHE A 16 35.75 -8.78 29.14
C PHE A 16 34.54 -8.28 28.37
N SER A 17 33.99 -9.12 27.50
CA SER A 17 32.78 -8.81 26.75
C SER A 17 31.79 -9.97 26.78
N VAL A 18 30.52 -9.61 26.92
CA VAL A 18 29.39 -10.56 26.91
C VAL A 18 28.48 -10.21 25.75
N VAL A 19 28.32 -11.13 24.81
CA VAL A 19 27.39 -11.00 23.69
C VAL A 19 26.25 -11.99 23.87
N ASN A 20 25.02 -11.47 23.82
CA ASN A 20 23.80 -12.26 23.86
C ASN A 20 23.11 -12.17 22.50
N ASP A 21 23.08 -13.26 21.76
CA ASP A 21 22.42 -13.34 20.46
C ASP A 21 21.24 -14.30 20.49
N PHE A 22 20.23 -14.04 19.66
CA PHE A 22 19.11 -14.96 19.50
C PHE A 22 18.69 -15.11 18.04
N ARG A 23 18.01 -16.21 17.75
CA ARG A 23 17.41 -16.51 16.45
C ARG A 23 16.06 -17.18 16.61
N ILE A 24 15.09 -16.69 15.86
CA ILE A 24 13.74 -17.25 15.76
C ILE A 24 13.54 -17.69 14.32
N ASN A 25 13.29 -19.00 14.18
CA ASN A 25 12.82 -19.61 12.94
C ASN A 25 11.48 -20.27 13.23
N TRP A 26 10.44 -19.81 12.55
CA TRP A 26 9.11 -20.41 12.66
C TRP A 26 8.48 -20.49 11.28
N ARG A 27 8.12 -21.70 10.87
CA ARG A 27 7.39 -21.94 9.64
C ARG A 27 6.07 -22.61 9.98
N HIS A 28 4.99 -22.05 9.48
CA HIS A 28 3.65 -22.58 9.61
C HIS A 28 2.91 -22.47 8.28
N LYS A 29 2.26 -23.56 7.88
CA LYS A 29 1.41 -23.59 6.71
C LYS A 29 0.16 -24.38 7.06
N GLN A 30 -0.96 -23.68 7.19
CA GLN A 30 -2.23 -24.33 7.43
C GLN A 30 -2.66 -25.12 6.18
N ALA A 31 -3.21 -26.32 6.39
CA ALA A 31 -3.82 -27.09 5.32
C ALA A 31 -5.16 -26.45 4.92
N ARG A 32 -5.42 -26.31 3.62
CA ARG A 32 -6.68 -25.71 3.11
C ARG A 32 -7.95 -26.43 3.57
N LYS A 33 -7.85 -27.73 3.85
CA LYS A 33 -8.97 -28.54 4.36
C LYS A 33 -9.30 -28.23 5.84
N ALA A 34 -8.35 -27.68 6.61
CA ALA A 34 -8.55 -27.42 8.03
C ALA A 34 -9.53 -26.25 8.26
N ASN A 35 -9.45 -25.20 7.43
CA ASN A 35 -10.42 -24.11 7.41
C ASN A 35 -10.57 -23.59 5.96
N PRO A 36 -11.66 -23.93 5.25
CA PRO A 36 -11.85 -23.49 3.86
C PRO A 36 -11.93 -21.96 3.70
N ASN A 37 -12.39 -21.26 4.73
CA ASN A 37 -12.67 -19.82 4.71
C ASN A 37 -11.61 -18.98 5.42
N SER A 38 -10.58 -19.60 6.00
CA SER A 38 -9.50 -18.88 6.67
C SER A 38 -8.19 -19.65 6.54
N ASN A 39 -7.14 -18.96 6.13
CA ASN A 39 -5.81 -19.54 5.98
C ASN A 39 -4.78 -18.70 6.69
N PHE A 40 -4.06 -19.33 7.61
CA PHE A 40 -2.92 -18.77 8.30
C PHE A 40 -1.62 -19.38 7.76
N SER A 41 -0.63 -18.52 7.49
CA SER A 41 0.72 -18.94 7.15
C SER A 41 1.76 -18.01 7.75
N ALA A 42 2.87 -18.58 8.18
CA ALA A 42 4.00 -17.85 8.74
C ALA A 42 5.31 -18.42 8.20
N ASP A 43 6.21 -17.55 7.77
CA ASP A 43 7.62 -17.85 7.57
C ASP A 43 8.40 -16.73 8.27
N VAL A 44 8.85 -17.02 9.48
CA VAL A 44 9.55 -16.08 10.36
C VAL A 44 11.00 -16.48 10.44
N ASN A 45 11.86 -15.53 10.13
CA ASN A 45 13.30 -15.58 10.27
C ASN A 45 13.75 -14.21 10.80
N LEU A 46 14.01 -14.16 12.10
CA LEU A 46 14.36 -12.95 12.84
C LEU A 46 15.46 -13.28 13.84
N GLY A 47 16.40 -12.37 14.07
CA GLY A 47 17.44 -12.55 15.08
C GLY A 47 18.37 -11.37 15.19
N THR A 48 19.31 -11.46 16.12
CA THR A 48 20.38 -10.46 16.27
C THR A 48 21.28 -10.47 15.04
N ALA A 49 21.75 -9.28 14.62
CA ALA A 49 22.62 -9.15 13.43
C ALA A 49 23.92 -9.97 13.53
N THR A 50 24.39 -10.22 14.75
CA THR A 50 25.62 -10.95 15.05
C THR A 50 25.44 -12.45 15.25
N TYR A 51 24.20 -12.96 15.32
CA TYR A 51 23.93 -14.37 15.64
C TYR A 51 24.63 -15.35 14.69
N ASP A 52 24.44 -15.17 13.38
CA ASP A 52 25.01 -16.09 12.38
C ASP A 52 26.56 -16.01 12.37
N LYS A 53 27.15 -14.84 12.68
CA LYS A 53 28.62 -14.69 12.79
C LYS A 53 29.21 -15.37 14.02
N ASN A 54 28.50 -15.33 15.14
CA ASN A 54 29.00 -15.83 16.42
C ASN A 54 28.71 -17.32 16.66
N PHE A 55 27.62 -17.84 16.10
CA PHE A 55 27.10 -19.17 16.44
C PHE A 55 26.79 -20.08 15.24
N SER A 56 26.92 -19.60 13.99
CA SER A 56 26.76 -20.46 12.81
C SER A 56 28.10 -21.05 12.35
N THR A 57 28.11 -22.35 12.08
CA THR A 57 29.24 -23.05 11.46
C THR A 57 29.14 -23.08 9.92
N GLU A 58 28.01 -22.68 9.35
CA GLU A 58 27.79 -22.66 7.89
C GLU A 58 28.19 -21.31 7.27
N SER A 59 29.17 -21.31 6.37
CA SER A 59 29.66 -20.09 5.69
C SER A 59 28.55 -19.32 4.96
N ARG A 60 27.58 -20.02 4.36
CA ARG A 60 26.44 -19.39 3.65
C ARG A 60 25.56 -18.55 4.58
N LYS A 61 25.38 -18.96 5.83
CA LYS A 61 24.59 -18.23 6.83
C LYS A 61 25.32 -16.99 7.32
N VAL A 62 26.64 -17.08 7.49
CA VAL A 62 27.49 -15.94 7.87
C VAL A 62 27.51 -14.85 6.81
N LEU A 63 27.45 -15.24 5.52
CA LEU A 63 27.40 -14.32 4.38
C LEU A 63 26.01 -13.72 4.13
N ASN A 64 24.97 -14.25 4.77
CA ASN A 64 23.63 -13.74 4.58
C ASN A 64 23.46 -12.39 5.30
N ASN A 65 23.23 -11.33 4.54
CA ASN A 65 23.08 -9.98 5.08
C ASN A 65 21.62 -9.58 5.32
N LYS A 66 20.65 -10.48 5.12
CA LYS A 66 19.23 -10.16 5.14
C LYS A 66 18.38 -11.19 5.88
N LEU A 67 17.53 -10.73 6.80
CA LEU A 67 16.52 -11.53 7.47
C LEU A 67 15.13 -11.02 7.11
N THR A 68 14.29 -11.89 6.55
CA THR A 68 12.92 -11.56 6.18
C THR A 68 11.94 -12.45 6.93
N SER A 69 10.84 -11.86 7.40
CA SER A 69 9.71 -12.62 7.93
C SER A 69 8.41 -12.15 7.30
N ASN A 70 7.50 -13.09 7.06
CA ASN A 70 6.16 -12.82 6.60
C ASN A 70 5.15 -13.70 7.34
N ILE A 71 4.22 -13.07 8.04
CA ILE A 71 3.05 -13.72 8.61
C ILE A 71 1.84 -13.19 7.84
N SER A 72 1.00 -14.08 7.36
CA SER A 72 -0.22 -13.72 6.63
C SER A 72 -1.41 -14.51 7.16
N TRP A 73 -2.50 -13.79 7.35
CA TRP A 73 -3.79 -14.34 7.70
C TRP A 73 -4.82 -13.82 6.71
N ARG A 74 -5.50 -14.75 6.03
CA ARG A 74 -6.59 -14.42 5.13
C ARG A 74 -7.89 -15.02 5.64
N ARG A 75 -8.98 -14.28 5.49
CA ARG A 75 -10.35 -14.75 5.70
C ARG A 75 -11.23 -14.32 4.53
N SER A 76 -12.03 -15.25 4.03
CA SER A 76 -13.10 -14.99 3.07
C SER A 76 -14.41 -15.50 3.64
N TRP A 77 -15.52 -14.85 3.31
CA TRP A 77 -16.83 -15.24 3.81
C TRP A 77 -17.59 -15.94 2.67
N ARG A 78 -18.08 -17.15 2.89
CA ARG A 78 -18.70 -17.96 1.81
C ARG A 78 -19.96 -17.31 1.22
N ASN A 79 -20.72 -16.59 2.04
CA ASN A 79 -22.02 -16.01 1.66
C ASN A 79 -21.95 -14.49 1.51
N LEU A 80 -20.77 -13.89 1.64
CA LEU A 80 -20.59 -12.45 1.49
C LEU A 80 -19.43 -12.22 0.52
N PRO A 81 -19.56 -11.30 -0.44
CA PRO A 81 -18.52 -11.00 -1.43
C PRO A 81 -17.37 -10.20 -0.80
N ILE A 82 -16.93 -10.55 0.42
CA ILE A 82 -15.89 -9.84 1.15
C ILE A 82 -14.70 -10.75 1.43
N SER A 83 -13.52 -10.14 1.44
CA SER A 83 -12.30 -10.80 1.88
C SER A 83 -11.43 -9.85 2.69
N LEU A 84 -10.72 -10.41 3.66
CA LEU A 84 -9.82 -9.70 4.56
C LEU A 84 -8.47 -10.42 4.57
N ASN A 85 -7.40 -9.66 4.48
CA ASN A 85 -6.04 -10.16 4.55
C ASN A 85 -5.25 -9.27 5.50
N ALA A 86 -4.69 -9.84 6.57
CA ALA A 86 -3.79 -9.16 7.48
C ALA A 86 -2.39 -9.74 7.32
N ASN A 87 -1.38 -8.88 7.21
CA ASN A 87 0.00 -9.28 7.06
C ASN A 87 0.89 -8.55 8.08
N LEU A 88 1.91 -9.26 8.54
CA LEU A 88 3.08 -8.72 9.21
C LEU A 88 4.27 -9.03 8.32
N ARG A 89 5.00 -8.00 7.90
CA ARG A 89 6.24 -8.13 7.14
C ARG A 89 7.38 -7.54 7.94
N HIS A 90 8.49 -8.25 8.00
CA HIS A 90 9.72 -7.80 8.63
C HIS A 90 10.88 -8.00 7.65
N ASP A 91 11.73 -6.99 7.55
CA ASP A 91 12.90 -6.95 6.68
C ASP A 91 14.05 -6.29 7.45
N GLN A 92 15.10 -7.06 7.72
CA GLN A 92 16.26 -6.61 8.47
C GLN A 92 17.52 -6.80 7.64
N ASN A 93 18.33 -5.74 7.60
CA ASN A 93 19.65 -5.74 6.99
C ASN A 93 20.71 -5.88 8.10
N LEU A 94 21.44 -6.99 8.11
CA LEU A 94 22.44 -7.30 9.14
C LEU A 94 23.76 -6.53 8.98
N ARG A 95 23.96 -5.85 7.85
CA ARG A 95 25.13 -4.97 7.62
C ARG A 95 24.89 -3.58 8.17
N THR A 96 23.69 -3.03 7.97
CA THR A 96 23.35 -1.66 8.41
C THR A 96 22.57 -1.63 9.72
N ASN A 97 22.26 -2.79 10.29
CA ASN A 97 21.38 -2.99 11.45
C ASN A 97 20.01 -2.33 11.31
N ARG A 98 19.57 -2.08 10.07
CA ARG A 98 18.27 -1.44 9.81
C ARG A 98 17.19 -2.49 9.79
N ILE A 99 16.12 -2.23 10.52
CA ILE A 99 14.91 -3.03 10.60
C ILE A 99 13.75 -2.23 10.01
N ASN A 100 13.03 -2.84 9.09
CA ASN A 100 11.75 -2.36 8.56
C ASN A 100 10.67 -3.37 8.94
N VAL A 101 9.60 -2.90 9.57
CA VAL A 101 8.41 -3.70 9.89
C VAL A 101 7.21 -3.01 9.29
N THR A 102 6.41 -3.74 8.52
CA THR A 102 5.08 -3.33 8.12
C THR A 102 4.07 -4.14 8.92
N PHE A 103 3.47 -3.50 9.92
CA PHE A 103 2.44 -4.11 10.75
C PHE A 103 1.58 -3.06 11.48
N PRO A 104 0.24 -3.23 11.49
CA PRO A 104 -0.51 -4.16 10.66
C PRO A 104 -0.53 -3.70 9.19
N GLN A 105 -0.56 -4.65 8.24
CA GLN A 105 -0.99 -4.41 6.87
C GLN A 105 -2.30 -5.13 6.61
N VAL A 106 -3.40 -4.40 6.51
CA VAL A 106 -4.74 -4.94 6.34
C VAL A 106 -5.28 -4.58 4.96
N ASN A 107 -5.58 -5.59 4.15
CA ASN A 107 -6.29 -5.46 2.90
C ASN A 107 -7.71 -5.99 3.07
N PHE A 108 -8.69 -5.13 2.88
CA PHE A 108 -10.09 -5.51 2.78
C PHE A 108 -10.57 -5.31 1.35
N SER A 109 -11.32 -6.27 0.82
CA SER A 109 -11.91 -6.19 -0.51
C SER A 109 -13.37 -6.62 -0.48
N LEU A 110 -14.21 -5.86 -1.15
CA LEU A 110 -15.56 -6.23 -1.57
C LEU A 110 -15.50 -6.56 -3.06
N ASP A 111 -15.86 -7.78 -3.43
CA ASP A 111 -16.02 -8.19 -4.83
C ASP A 111 -17.19 -7.42 -5.46
N ARG A 112 -17.27 -7.45 -6.79
CA ARG A 112 -18.28 -6.68 -7.53
C ARG A 112 -19.69 -7.06 -7.08
N ILE A 113 -20.46 -6.07 -6.66
CA ILE A 113 -21.90 -6.18 -6.38
C ILE A 113 -22.70 -5.26 -7.29
N HIS A 114 -23.98 -5.61 -7.49
CA HIS A 114 -24.95 -4.80 -8.23
C HIS A 114 -26.03 -4.32 -7.25
N PRO A 115 -25.81 -3.22 -6.53
CA PRO A 115 -26.64 -2.84 -5.38
C PRO A 115 -28.10 -2.54 -5.73
N PHE A 116 -28.39 -2.20 -6.99
CA PHE A 116 -29.75 -1.90 -7.45
C PHE A 116 -30.39 -3.05 -8.22
N GLN A 117 -29.72 -4.20 -8.36
CA GLN A 117 -30.31 -5.37 -9.02
C GLN A 117 -31.38 -5.99 -8.11
N ALA A 118 -32.60 -6.15 -8.64
CA ALA A 118 -33.67 -6.81 -7.91
C ALA A 118 -33.34 -8.29 -7.64
N ASN A 119 -33.73 -8.78 -6.46
CA ASN A 119 -33.59 -10.21 -6.11
C ASN A 119 -34.49 -11.11 -6.97
N VAL A 120 -35.66 -10.59 -7.36
CA VAL A 120 -36.61 -11.23 -8.28
C VAL A 120 -36.82 -10.26 -9.44
N GLN A 121 -36.46 -10.68 -10.65
CA GLN A 121 -36.59 -9.84 -11.83
C GLN A 121 -38.06 -9.76 -12.24
N THR A 122 -38.66 -8.58 -12.17
CA THR A 122 -39.99 -8.30 -12.74
C THR A 122 -39.83 -7.42 -13.97
N GLY A 123 -40.03 -7.99 -15.16
CA GLY A 123 -39.89 -7.28 -16.44
C GLY A 123 -38.45 -7.14 -16.92
N GLU A 124 -38.23 -6.23 -17.88
CA GLU A 124 -36.91 -6.01 -18.48
C GLU A 124 -35.92 -5.37 -17.48
N LYS A 125 -34.65 -5.74 -17.62
CA LYS A 125 -33.57 -5.25 -16.75
C LYS A 125 -33.34 -3.77 -17.00
N LYS A 126 -33.51 -2.95 -15.97
CA LYS A 126 -33.30 -1.50 -16.09
C LYS A 126 -31.80 -1.18 -16.08
N TRP A 127 -31.40 -0.10 -16.77
CA TRP A 127 -29.98 0.26 -16.92
C TRP A 127 -29.26 0.44 -15.58
N TYR A 128 -29.96 0.92 -14.55
CA TYR A 128 -29.37 1.14 -13.23
C TYR A 128 -29.09 -0.17 -12.48
N GLU A 129 -29.75 -1.27 -12.84
CA GLU A 129 -29.50 -2.61 -12.27
C GLU A 129 -28.16 -3.20 -12.76
N ASN A 130 -27.56 -2.61 -13.80
CA ASN A 130 -26.19 -2.92 -14.24
C ASN A 130 -25.13 -2.07 -13.55
N ILE A 131 -25.51 -1.07 -12.74
CA ILE A 131 -24.55 -0.34 -11.93
C ILE A 131 -23.89 -1.34 -10.99
N SER A 132 -22.58 -1.36 -11.05
CA SER A 132 -21.74 -2.23 -10.26
C SER A 132 -20.74 -1.42 -9.49
N PHE A 133 -20.47 -1.87 -8.27
CA PHE A 133 -19.54 -1.25 -7.35
C PHE A 133 -18.65 -2.35 -6.75
N ASN A 134 -17.38 -2.04 -6.55
CA ASN A 134 -16.48 -2.82 -5.71
C ASN A 134 -15.70 -1.87 -4.80
N TYR A 135 -15.13 -2.41 -3.74
CA TYR A 135 -14.42 -1.63 -2.74
C TYR A 135 -13.11 -2.30 -2.37
N ARG A 136 -12.03 -1.53 -2.28
CA ARG A 136 -10.76 -2.00 -1.73
C ARG A 136 -10.26 -1.00 -0.69
N MET A 137 -9.85 -1.52 0.45
CA MET A 137 -9.16 -0.78 1.50
C MET A 137 -7.79 -1.42 1.73
N ASP A 138 -6.74 -0.62 1.74
CA ASP A 138 -5.38 -0.99 2.16
C ASP A 138 -4.98 -0.08 3.31
N ALA A 139 -4.96 -0.63 4.52
CA ALA A 139 -4.41 0.03 5.69
C ALA A 139 -3.01 -0.51 5.93
N GLN A 140 -2.04 0.38 6.06
CA GLN A 140 -0.65 0.01 6.31
C GLN A 140 -0.06 0.87 7.42
N ASN A 141 0.71 0.22 8.28
CA ASN A 141 1.61 0.90 9.21
C ASN A 141 3.03 0.39 8.97
N LYS A 142 3.96 1.32 8.76
CA LYS A 142 5.36 1.05 8.47
C LYS A 142 6.24 1.71 9.52
N LEU A 143 7.06 0.90 10.16
CA LEU A 143 8.07 1.31 11.12
C LEU A 143 9.45 1.00 10.56
N SER A 144 10.36 1.95 10.63
CA SER A 144 11.77 1.77 10.24
C SER A 144 12.66 2.30 11.35
N GLY A 145 13.69 1.54 11.71
CA GLY A 145 14.65 1.93 12.74
C GLY A 145 15.91 1.09 12.69
N PHE A 146 16.81 1.32 13.64
CA PHE A 146 17.97 0.46 13.88
C PHE A 146 17.65 -0.56 14.97
N ASP A 147 18.28 -1.75 14.95
CA ASP A 147 17.96 -2.82 15.91
C ASP A 147 18.05 -2.36 17.39
N SER A 148 19.05 -1.55 17.73
CA SER A 148 19.33 -1.04 19.07
C SER A 148 18.33 0.02 19.56
N THR A 149 17.62 0.65 18.63
CA THR A 149 16.64 1.70 18.92
C THR A 149 15.22 1.33 18.49
N PHE A 150 15.02 0.13 17.92
CA PHE A 150 13.78 -0.24 17.25
C PHE A 150 12.56 -0.15 18.18
N PHE A 151 12.72 -0.61 19.43
CA PHE A 151 11.69 -0.58 20.46
C PHE A 151 11.70 0.69 21.33
N ARG A 152 12.56 1.67 21.03
CA ARG A 152 12.56 2.95 21.76
C ARG A 152 11.38 3.79 21.32
N GLN A 153 10.81 4.54 22.25
CA GLN A 153 9.64 5.40 22.02
C GLN A 153 9.84 6.34 20.81
N LYS A 154 11.03 6.95 20.66
CA LYS A 154 11.35 7.83 19.52
C LYS A 154 11.20 7.12 18.16
N THR A 155 11.62 5.87 18.06
CA THR A 155 11.49 5.09 16.81
C THR A 155 10.04 4.71 16.58
N LEU A 156 9.34 4.24 17.62
CA LEU A 156 7.91 3.87 17.54
C LEU A 156 7.03 5.06 17.17
N GLN A 157 7.32 6.26 17.68
CA GLN A 157 6.64 7.50 17.33
C GLN A 157 6.85 7.90 15.87
N ASN A 158 7.91 7.43 15.22
CA ASN A 158 8.19 7.68 13.79
C ASN A 158 7.51 6.66 12.85
N ALA A 159 6.61 5.83 13.37
CA ALA A 159 5.79 4.95 12.53
C ALA A 159 4.92 5.77 11.56
N ASN A 160 4.88 5.34 10.30
CA ASN A 160 4.09 5.94 9.24
C ASN A 160 2.89 5.05 8.96
N TYR A 161 1.70 5.56 9.24
CA TYR A 161 0.45 4.83 9.03
C TYR A 161 -0.50 5.62 8.13
N GLY A 162 -1.25 4.89 7.32
CA GLY A 162 -2.22 5.47 6.39
C GLY A 162 -3.17 4.41 5.84
N ILE A 163 -4.30 4.87 5.34
CA ILE A 163 -5.34 4.02 4.76
C ILE A 163 -5.67 4.52 3.37
N LYS A 164 -5.72 3.62 2.38
CA LYS A 164 -6.13 3.90 1.02
C LYS A 164 -7.43 3.16 0.72
N HIS A 165 -8.43 3.89 0.26
CA HIS A 165 -9.70 3.39 -0.23
C HIS A 165 -9.77 3.56 -1.75
N ASN A 166 -10.36 2.57 -2.43
CA ASN A 166 -10.63 2.60 -3.86
C ASN A 166 -12.04 2.09 -4.13
N ILE A 167 -12.82 2.92 -4.84
CA ILE A 167 -14.25 2.76 -5.09
C ILE A 167 -14.50 2.95 -6.59
N PRO A 168 -14.25 1.94 -7.43
CA PRO A 168 -14.68 1.97 -8.82
C PRO A 168 -16.16 1.61 -8.93
N ILE A 169 -16.88 2.48 -9.62
CA ILE A 169 -18.29 2.35 -9.97
C ILE A 169 -18.37 2.33 -11.48
N GLN A 170 -19.10 1.38 -12.05
CA GLN A 170 -19.25 1.27 -13.50
C GLN A 170 -20.61 0.71 -13.84
N THR A 171 -21.17 1.13 -14.97
CA THR A 171 -22.38 0.53 -15.53
C THR A 171 -22.21 0.26 -17.02
N SER A 172 -23.11 -0.55 -17.58
CA SER A 172 -23.20 -0.78 -19.02
C SER A 172 -24.65 -0.94 -19.42
N PHE A 173 -25.05 -0.26 -20.48
CA PHE A 173 -26.38 -0.38 -21.05
C PHE A 173 -26.33 -0.08 -22.55
N ASN A 174 -27.33 -0.57 -23.28
CA ASN A 174 -27.50 -0.21 -24.68
C ASN A 174 -28.44 0.99 -24.77
N LEU A 175 -28.03 1.97 -25.57
CA LEU A 175 -28.81 3.13 -25.96
C LEU A 175 -29.28 2.90 -27.39
N PHE A 176 -30.61 3.00 -27.61
CA PHE A 176 -31.27 2.74 -28.89
C PHE A 176 -30.89 1.38 -29.51
N ASP A 177 -30.66 0.34 -28.68
CA ASP A 177 -30.28 -1.03 -29.06
C ASP A 177 -29.00 -1.21 -29.90
N HIS A 178 -28.31 -0.14 -30.24
CA HIS A 178 -27.18 -0.14 -31.16
C HIS A 178 -25.90 0.42 -30.57
N ILE A 179 -26.01 1.26 -29.53
CA ILE A 179 -24.86 1.92 -28.91
C ILE A 179 -24.70 1.40 -27.48
N ASN A 180 -23.66 0.62 -27.24
CA ASN A 180 -23.29 0.25 -25.88
C ASN A 180 -22.58 1.43 -25.19
N VAL A 181 -23.16 1.90 -24.09
CA VAL A 181 -22.63 2.98 -23.25
C VAL A 181 -22.04 2.38 -21.98
N ASN A 182 -20.81 2.74 -21.64
CA ASN A 182 -20.14 2.32 -20.41
C ASN A 182 -19.61 3.54 -19.64
N PRO A 183 -20.43 4.16 -18.78
CA PRO A 183 -19.96 5.13 -17.80
C PRO A 183 -19.19 4.43 -16.68
N SER A 184 -18.12 5.07 -16.21
CA SER A 184 -17.38 4.64 -15.03
C SER A 184 -16.81 5.81 -14.25
N ILE A 185 -16.75 5.65 -12.93
CA ILE A 185 -16.13 6.58 -11.99
C ILE A 185 -15.16 5.76 -11.15
N ASN A 186 -13.93 6.22 -10.99
CA ASN A 186 -12.99 5.64 -10.05
C ASN A 186 -12.65 6.67 -8.99
N TYR A 187 -13.11 6.45 -7.76
CA TYR A 187 -12.83 7.30 -6.62
C TYR A 187 -11.75 6.66 -5.73
N ASN A 188 -10.74 7.44 -5.37
CA ASN A 188 -9.69 7.07 -4.43
C ASN A 188 -9.72 8.03 -3.25
N GLU A 189 -9.52 7.51 -2.05
CA GLU A 189 -9.36 8.33 -0.85
C GLU A 189 -8.18 7.80 -0.04
N ARG A 190 -7.33 8.70 0.45
CA ARG A 190 -6.14 8.40 1.24
C ARG A 190 -6.29 9.13 2.57
N TRP A 191 -6.32 8.39 3.66
CA TRP A 191 -6.32 8.94 5.01
C TRP A 191 -4.89 8.95 5.54
N TYR A 192 -4.39 10.15 5.77
CA TYR A 192 -3.15 10.38 6.50
C TYR A 192 -3.48 10.79 7.92
N PHE A 193 -2.67 10.33 8.87
CA PHE A 193 -2.79 10.70 10.28
C PHE A 193 -1.58 11.51 10.77
N LYS A 194 -0.68 11.80 9.84
CA LYS A 194 0.44 12.71 9.97
C LYS A 194 0.58 13.49 8.69
N SER A 195 0.81 14.78 8.80
CA SER A 195 1.15 15.64 7.68
C SER A 195 2.53 16.28 7.90
N ILE A 196 3.17 16.63 6.79
CA ILE A 196 4.42 17.37 6.81
C ILE A 196 4.05 18.83 6.60
N ARG A 197 4.37 19.68 7.57
CA ARG A 197 4.29 21.14 7.45
C ARG A 197 5.67 21.69 7.17
N LYS A 198 5.73 22.61 6.22
CA LYS A 198 6.94 23.33 5.87
C LYS A 198 6.68 24.81 6.13
N GLU A 199 7.44 25.39 7.03
CA GLU A 199 7.35 26.80 7.40
C GLU A 199 8.72 27.43 7.14
N TRP A 200 8.75 28.64 6.61
CA TRP A 200 9.99 29.39 6.47
C TRP A 200 10.33 30.00 7.82
N ASP A 201 11.52 29.67 8.35
CA ASP A 201 12.06 30.30 9.54
C ASP A 201 13.09 31.35 9.10
N PRO A 202 12.78 32.66 9.18
CA PRO A 202 13.69 33.71 8.75
C PRO A 202 14.86 33.93 9.73
N ASP A 203 14.76 33.39 10.95
CA ASP A 203 15.71 33.69 12.01
C ASP A 203 17.02 32.94 11.83
N THR A 204 18.13 33.68 11.91
CA THR A 204 19.46 33.08 11.97
C THR A 204 19.73 32.62 13.39
N THR A 205 19.74 31.30 13.62
CA THR A 205 20.01 30.74 14.95
C THR A 205 21.52 30.64 15.16
N TYR A 206 22.03 31.29 16.21
CA TYR A 206 23.40 31.16 16.68
C TYR A 206 23.45 30.10 17.79
N VAL A 207 24.04 28.95 17.54
CA VAL A 207 24.28 27.93 18.57
C VAL A 207 25.59 28.27 19.28
N THR A 208 25.50 28.62 20.56
CA THR A 208 26.65 28.94 21.42
C THR A 208 26.97 27.77 22.36
N GLU A 209 28.26 27.57 22.62
CA GLU A 209 28.76 26.72 23.71
C GLU A 209 29.62 27.61 24.61
N GLY A 210 29.05 28.05 25.75
CA GLY A 210 29.59 29.18 26.51
C GLY A 210 29.44 30.50 25.75
N ASP A 211 30.50 31.32 25.72
CA ASP A 211 30.52 32.62 25.03
C ASP A 211 30.94 32.54 23.55
N SER A 212 31.23 31.34 23.03
CA SER A 212 31.65 31.13 21.64
C SER A 212 30.52 30.59 20.78
N VAL A 213 30.30 31.23 19.63
CA VAL A 213 29.37 30.73 18.61
C VAL A 213 30.01 29.54 17.90
N VAL A 214 29.41 28.36 18.05
CA VAL A 214 29.89 27.10 17.47
C VAL A 214 29.24 26.82 16.12
N LYS A 215 28.03 27.33 15.88
CA LYS A 215 27.31 27.13 14.61
C LYS A 215 26.33 28.26 14.31
N VAL A 216 26.38 28.78 13.08
CA VAL A 216 25.39 29.72 12.53
C VAL A 216 24.46 28.95 11.60
N ILE A 217 23.16 28.99 11.87
CA ILE A 217 22.13 28.38 11.04
C ILE A 217 21.35 29.52 10.37
N PRO A 218 21.60 29.83 9.08
CA PRO A 218 20.83 30.85 8.36
C PRO A 218 19.36 30.41 8.23
N GLY A 219 18.49 31.38 7.90
CA GLY A 219 17.06 31.12 7.70
C GLY A 219 16.83 29.91 6.78
N GLN A 220 15.98 28.98 7.23
CA GLN A 220 15.80 27.69 6.60
C GLN A 220 14.32 27.26 6.65
N VAL A 221 13.93 26.37 5.74
CA VAL A 221 12.60 25.76 5.78
C VAL A 221 12.55 24.75 6.93
N ARG A 222 11.84 25.08 8.01
CA ARG A 222 11.53 24.14 9.09
C ARG A 222 10.49 23.14 8.58
N THR A 223 10.80 21.85 8.69
CA THR A 223 9.91 20.76 8.29
C THR A 223 9.45 20.00 9.52
N ASP A 224 8.19 20.19 9.91
CA ASP A 224 7.59 19.56 11.08
C ASP A 224 6.60 18.47 10.67
N THR A 225 6.63 17.33 11.35
CA THR A 225 5.63 16.28 11.17
C THR A 225 4.55 16.45 12.23
N VAL A 226 3.36 16.87 11.81
CA VAL A 226 2.24 17.14 12.71
C VAL A 226 1.29 15.96 12.69
N SER A 227 0.90 15.48 13.88
CA SER A 227 -0.14 14.44 13.99
C SER A 227 -1.51 15.08 13.76
N GLY A 228 -2.31 14.49 12.89
CA GLY A 228 -3.61 15.02 12.50
C GLY A 228 -4.22 14.23 11.36
N PHE A 229 -5.55 14.17 11.29
CA PHE A 229 -6.27 13.47 10.24
C PHE A 229 -6.41 14.35 9.00
N GLU A 230 -5.82 13.93 7.89
CA GLU A 230 -5.78 14.66 6.62
C GLU A 230 -6.22 13.70 5.49
N PRO A 231 -7.48 13.77 5.03
CA PRO A 231 -7.98 12.97 3.93
C PRO A 231 -7.69 13.63 2.57
N ALA A 232 -7.04 12.90 1.67
CA ALA A 232 -6.83 13.31 0.28
C ALA A 232 -7.63 12.44 -0.68
N ARG A 233 -8.41 13.05 -1.57
CA ARG A 233 -9.35 12.38 -2.48
C ARG A 233 -8.98 12.67 -3.92
N ASP A 234 -9.05 11.67 -4.77
CA ASP A 234 -8.95 11.89 -6.20
C ASP A 234 -9.93 11.00 -6.95
N PHE A 235 -10.46 11.49 -8.06
CA PHE A 235 -11.37 10.74 -8.89
C PHE A 235 -11.06 10.92 -10.36
N SER A 236 -11.49 9.94 -11.15
CA SER A 236 -11.56 10.05 -12.59
C SER A 236 -12.89 9.51 -13.07
N THR A 237 -13.47 10.15 -14.08
CA THR A 237 -14.69 9.71 -14.73
C THR A 237 -14.39 9.39 -16.18
N SER A 238 -15.10 8.43 -16.75
CA SER A 238 -15.03 8.14 -18.17
C SER A 238 -16.35 7.61 -18.68
N ILE A 239 -16.61 7.85 -19.95
CA ILE A 239 -17.76 7.30 -20.66
C ILE A 239 -17.29 6.79 -22.02
N SER A 240 -17.55 5.52 -22.30
CA SER A 240 -17.26 4.92 -23.61
C SER A 240 -18.54 4.57 -24.35
N PHE A 241 -18.53 4.79 -25.66
CA PHE A 241 -19.58 4.46 -26.60
C PHE A 241 -19.01 3.48 -27.62
N LYS A 242 -19.63 2.30 -27.73
CA LYS A 242 -19.25 1.26 -28.69
C LYS A 242 -20.46 0.84 -29.50
N THR A 243 -20.32 0.79 -30.81
CA THR A 243 -21.37 0.24 -31.70
C THR A 243 -20.75 -0.79 -32.65
N LYS A 244 -21.60 -1.61 -33.28
CA LYS A 244 -21.20 -2.57 -34.31
C LYS A 244 -21.96 -2.24 -35.59
N VAL A 245 -21.21 -1.92 -36.65
CA VAL A 245 -21.74 -1.62 -37.97
C VAL A 245 -21.40 -2.79 -38.89
N TYR A 246 -22.43 -3.40 -39.48
CA TYR A 246 -22.28 -4.52 -40.39
C TYR A 246 -22.43 -4.02 -41.83
N GLY A 247 -21.48 -4.39 -42.70
CA GLY A 247 -21.58 -4.20 -44.14
C GLY A 247 -21.57 -5.55 -44.84
N MET A 248 -22.44 -5.76 -45.84
CA MET A 248 -22.45 -6.98 -46.64
C MET A 248 -22.58 -6.63 -48.11
N ALA A 249 -21.61 -7.06 -48.92
CA ALA A 249 -21.66 -6.99 -50.37
C ALA A 249 -21.79 -8.42 -50.91
N ARG A 250 -22.77 -8.68 -51.78
CA ARG A 250 -22.94 -9.97 -52.45
C ARG A 250 -22.65 -9.80 -53.93
N PHE A 251 -21.85 -10.71 -54.49
CA PHE A 251 -21.50 -10.67 -55.90
C PHE A 251 -22.31 -11.74 -56.64
N LYS A 252 -22.97 -11.34 -57.74
CA LYS A 252 -23.83 -12.25 -58.52
C LYS A 252 -23.03 -13.22 -59.42
N LYS A 253 -21.77 -12.89 -59.72
CA LYS A 253 -20.86 -13.68 -60.57
C LYS A 253 -19.44 -13.60 -60.00
N GLY A 254 -18.64 -14.65 -60.22
CA GLY A 254 -17.26 -14.78 -59.75
C GLY A 254 -17.06 -15.85 -58.67
N LEU A 255 -15.79 -16.16 -58.36
CA LEU A 255 -15.42 -17.20 -57.37
C LEU A 255 -15.81 -16.83 -55.94
N ILE A 256 -15.88 -15.53 -55.63
CA ILE A 256 -16.27 -15.01 -54.31
C ILE A 256 -17.75 -14.62 -54.35
N ARG A 257 -18.59 -15.32 -53.57
CA ARG A 257 -20.05 -15.10 -53.53
C ARG A 257 -20.46 -13.85 -52.73
N GLY A 258 -19.59 -13.35 -51.87
CA GLY A 258 -19.84 -12.11 -51.12
C GLY A 258 -18.75 -11.81 -50.11
N PHE A 259 -18.76 -10.58 -49.64
CA PHE A 259 -17.88 -10.03 -48.62
C PHE A 259 -18.73 -9.48 -47.47
N ARG A 260 -18.39 -9.84 -46.24
CA ARG A 260 -19.00 -9.27 -45.03
C ARG A 260 -17.92 -8.53 -44.24
N HIS A 261 -18.21 -7.28 -43.93
CA HIS A 261 -17.39 -6.44 -43.07
C HIS A 261 -18.12 -6.16 -41.75
N VAL A 262 -17.37 -6.12 -40.66
CA VAL A 262 -17.89 -5.73 -39.33
C VAL A 262 -16.95 -4.67 -38.76
N MET A 263 -17.46 -3.45 -38.62
CA MET A 263 -16.73 -2.34 -38.01
C MET A 263 -17.23 -2.18 -36.57
N THR A 264 -16.32 -2.01 -35.61
CA THR A 264 -16.68 -1.74 -34.21
C THR A 264 -16.09 -0.40 -33.77
N PRO A 265 -16.68 0.74 -34.18
CA PRO A 265 -16.19 2.04 -33.73
C PRO A 265 -16.33 2.17 -32.20
N ASN A 266 -15.37 2.87 -31.60
CA ASN A 266 -15.28 3.09 -30.16
C ASN A 266 -14.85 4.53 -29.88
N LEU A 267 -15.69 5.27 -29.18
CA LEU A 267 -15.43 6.65 -28.73
C LEU A 267 -15.38 6.66 -27.21
N SER A 268 -14.35 7.27 -26.62
CA SER A 268 -14.18 7.33 -25.17
C SER A 268 -13.80 8.73 -24.73
N PHE A 269 -14.52 9.25 -23.73
CA PHE A 269 -14.18 10.50 -23.06
C PHE A 269 -13.76 10.20 -21.62
N SER A 270 -12.71 10.86 -21.16
CA SER A 270 -12.21 10.72 -19.78
C SER A 270 -11.93 12.09 -19.19
N TYR A 271 -12.28 12.26 -17.92
CA TYR A 271 -12.03 13.48 -17.16
C TYR A 271 -11.35 13.15 -15.82
N ARG A 272 -10.31 13.89 -15.51
CA ARG A 272 -9.60 13.85 -14.24
C ARG A 272 -9.22 15.28 -13.86
N PRO A 273 -9.76 15.85 -12.77
CA PRO A 273 -9.34 17.15 -12.28
C PRO A 273 -7.85 17.19 -11.96
N ASP A 274 -7.27 18.40 -11.97
CA ASP A 274 -5.98 18.64 -11.35
C ASP A 274 -6.17 18.80 -9.83
N PHE A 275 -5.72 17.79 -9.08
CA PHE A 275 -5.79 17.75 -7.62
C PHE A 275 -4.63 18.51 -6.93
N SER A 276 -3.75 19.13 -7.72
CA SER A 276 -2.65 19.97 -7.20
C SER A 276 -3.12 21.39 -6.89
N ASN A 277 -4.29 21.79 -7.40
CA ASN A 277 -4.87 23.10 -7.19
C ASN A 277 -5.21 23.34 -5.70
N ASP A 278 -4.96 24.56 -5.22
CA ASP A 278 -5.16 24.97 -3.82
C ASP A 278 -6.60 24.77 -3.32
N VAL A 279 -7.61 24.78 -4.21
CA VAL A 279 -9.01 24.48 -3.88
C VAL A 279 -9.18 23.11 -3.20
N TRP A 280 -8.30 22.15 -3.50
CA TRP A 280 -8.31 20.83 -2.88
C TRP A 280 -7.60 20.78 -1.52
N GLY A 281 -6.74 21.76 -1.22
CA GLY A 281 -6.03 21.88 0.05
C GLY A 281 -5.00 20.78 0.34
N TYR A 282 -4.62 19.96 -0.65
CA TYR A 282 -3.65 18.87 -0.47
C TYR A 282 -2.20 19.34 -0.41
N TYR A 283 -1.91 20.48 -1.01
CA TYR A 283 -0.61 21.12 -1.00
C TYR A 283 -0.77 22.51 -0.38
N ARG A 284 0.19 22.89 0.47
CA ARG A 284 0.34 24.27 0.93
C ARG A 284 1.64 24.79 0.37
N GLN A 285 1.58 25.89 -0.37
CA GLN A 285 2.78 26.61 -0.76
C GLN A 285 3.31 27.34 0.47
N GLY A 286 4.57 27.11 0.83
CA GLY A 286 5.22 27.91 1.87
C GLY A 286 5.56 29.27 1.28
N CYS A 287 4.62 30.22 1.35
CA CYS A 287 4.95 31.61 1.08
C CYS A 287 5.78 32.12 2.27
N ALA A 288 7.02 32.54 2.01
CA ALA A 288 7.69 33.45 2.92
C ALA A 288 6.90 34.76 2.86
N GLU A 289 6.19 35.13 3.93
CA GLU A 289 5.73 36.50 4.11
C GLU A 289 6.99 37.37 4.16
N GLN A 290 7.25 38.10 3.08
CA GLN A 290 8.22 39.19 3.08
C GLN A 290 7.56 40.35 3.82
N SER A 291 7.96 40.56 5.09
CA SER A 291 7.72 41.80 5.83
C SER A 291 8.71 42.87 5.40
#